data_AF-B4NFW0-F1
#
_entry.id   AF-B4NFW0-F1
#
_cell.length_a   1.000
_cell.length_b   1.000
_cell.length_c   1.000
_cell.angle_alpha   90.00
_cell.angle_beta   90.00
_cell.angle_gamma   90.00
#
_symmetry.space_group_name_H-M   'P 1'
#
loop_
_entity.id
_entity.type
_entity.pdbx_description
1 polymer ?
#
loop_
_entity_poly.entity_id
_entity_poly.type
_entity_poly.pdbx_seq_one_letter_code
_entity_poly.pdbx_strand_id
1 'polypeptide(L)'
;MFLNDLGQPQILDANKNYGPYEQHNGPLLVTAAAFKNHVKPANWGGLVIGSERDVCDLQTTFPDSYTKNCSYCVVRPNEPTKIEYGNSTITLMLLPASARAPGESLRRATTYYLENGYTRSIIVDEVPATLDFIPKTNASFHRALRDGIDVMYIDDPVLDCYKEDTYALMQLIHPKHIYGVRQDNLPKWLLDLCVRRDLYASHEC
;
A
#
# COMPACT_ATOMS: atom_id res chain seq x y z
N MET A 1 5.68 2.48 -5.62
CA MET A 1 6.28 2.90 -4.32
C MET A 1 7.32 1.88 -3.91
N PHE A 2 8.43 2.30 -3.29
CA PHE A 2 9.46 1.39 -2.78
C PHE A 2 9.11 0.96 -1.35
N LEU A 3 9.24 -0.33 -1.07
CA LEU A 3 9.08 -0.87 0.28
C LEU A 3 10.46 -0.91 0.95
N ASN A 4 10.51 -0.62 2.26
CA ASN A 4 11.68 -0.98 3.07
C ASN A 4 11.56 -2.42 3.59
N ASP A 5 12.54 -2.84 4.39
CA ASP A 5 12.64 -4.19 4.95
C ASP A 5 11.48 -4.55 5.90
N LEU A 6 10.71 -3.56 6.35
CA LEU A 6 9.51 -3.72 7.17
C LEU A 6 8.21 -3.62 6.34
N GLY A 7 8.30 -3.36 5.04
CA GLY A 7 7.15 -3.18 4.16
C GLY A 7 6.51 -1.79 4.24
N GLN A 8 7.20 -0.80 4.82
CA GLN A 8 6.71 0.57 4.81
C GLN A 8 6.90 1.18 3.41
N PRO A 9 5.85 1.77 2.81
CA PRO A 9 5.95 2.35 1.49
C PRO A 9 6.58 3.74 1.53
N GLN A 10 7.35 4.05 0.48
CA GLN A 10 7.86 5.38 0.20
C GLN A 10 7.82 5.67 -1.30
N ILE A 11 7.51 6.91 -1.64
CA ILE A 11 7.63 7.43 -3.00
C ILE A 11 8.80 8.41 -3.01
N LEU A 12 9.74 8.19 -3.91
CA LEU A 12 10.88 9.09 -4.07
C LEU A 12 10.50 10.30 -4.93
N ASP A 13 10.91 11.48 -4.49
CA ASP A 13 10.75 12.76 -5.16
C ASP A 13 12.09 13.15 -5.80
N ALA A 14 12.07 13.49 -7.10
CA ALA A 14 13.26 13.90 -7.84
C ALA A 14 13.92 15.17 -7.28
N ASN A 15 13.16 16.00 -6.57
CA ASN A 15 13.64 17.27 -6.01
C ASN A 15 14.16 17.14 -4.58
N LYS A 16 14.04 15.96 -3.96
CA LYS A 16 14.50 15.71 -2.59
C LYS A 16 15.84 14.97 -2.60
N ASN A 17 16.79 15.48 -1.82
CA ASN A 17 18.00 14.74 -1.48
C ASN A 17 17.71 13.79 -0.31
N TYR A 18 17.82 12.49 -0.56
CA TYR A 18 17.59 11.47 0.46
C TYR A 18 18.91 11.08 1.13
N GLY A 19 18.89 11.00 2.46
CA GLY A 19 19.98 10.38 3.20
C GLY A 19 19.98 8.85 3.04
N PRO A 20 21.07 8.16 3.43
CA PRO A 20 21.20 6.71 3.29
C PRO A 20 20.17 5.91 4.08
N TYR A 21 19.58 6.49 5.13
CA TYR A 21 18.53 5.88 5.95
C TYR A 21 17.11 6.29 5.51
N GLU A 22 16.98 7.34 4.70
CA GLU A 22 15.68 7.80 4.21
C GLU A 22 15.32 7.13 2.89
N GLN A 23 16.30 6.73 2.08
CA GLN A 23 16.05 6.15 0.77
C GLN A 23 15.68 4.67 0.89
N HIS A 24 14.43 4.33 0.61
CA HIS A 24 14.02 2.93 0.51
C HIS A 24 14.61 2.31 -0.76
N ASN A 25 15.55 1.36 -0.59
CA ASN A 25 16.20 0.63 -1.68
C ASN A 25 15.58 -0.75 -1.97
N GLY A 26 14.48 -1.07 -1.28
CA GLY A 26 13.81 -2.35 -1.38
C GLY A 26 12.96 -2.52 -2.63
N PRO A 27 12.07 -3.53 -2.65
CA PRO A 27 11.31 -3.86 -3.84
C PRO A 27 10.39 -2.70 -4.27
N LEU A 28 10.22 -2.54 -5.57
CA LEU A 28 9.24 -1.61 -6.15
C LEU A 28 7.88 -2.29 -6.16
N LEU A 29 6.97 -1.88 -5.29
CA LEU A 29 5.54 -2.21 -5.36
C LEU A 29 4.87 -1.32 -6.41
N VAL A 30 4.44 -1.92 -7.53
CA VAL A 30 3.78 -1.23 -8.63
C VAL A 30 2.40 -0.80 -8.18
N THR A 31 2.19 0.51 -8.28
CA THR A 31 1.03 1.29 -7.85
C THR A 31 0.91 2.44 -8.83
N ALA A 32 -0.17 3.22 -8.79
CA ALA A 32 -0.32 4.44 -9.56
C ALA A 32 0.93 5.33 -9.44
N ALA A 33 1.57 5.37 -8.27
CA ALA A 33 2.80 6.10 -8.07
C ALA A 33 3.99 5.70 -8.95
N ALA A 34 4.09 4.44 -9.37
CA ALA A 34 5.16 3.99 -10.25
C ALA A 34 5.11 4.67 -11.63
N PHE A 35 3.96 5.24 -12.00
CA PHE A 35 3.72 5.89 -13.29
C PHE A 35 3.60 7.42 -13.16
N LYS A 36 4.01 8.02 -12.04
CA LYS A 36 4.00 9.47 -11.80
C LYS A 36 5.34 9.89 -11.21
N ASN A 37 6.15 10.63 -11.97
CA ASN A 37 7.45 11.17 -11.52
C ASN A 37 8.35 10.10 -10.86
N HIS A 38 8.46 8.93 -11.50
CA HIS A 38 9.21 7.80 -10.94
C HIS A 38 10.70 8.09 -10.85
N VAL A 39 11.25 7.98 -9.65
CA VAL A 39 12.69 8.08 -9.39
C VAL A 39 13.20 6.76 -8.84
N LYS A 40 14.22 6.21 -9.49
CA LYS A 40 14.90 4.99 -9.06
C LYS A 40 15.99 5.30 -8.03
N PRO A 41 16.06 4.57 -6.90
CA PRO A 41 17.22 4.61 -6.03
C PRO A 41 18.48 4.11 -6.74
N ALA A 42 19.62 4.76 -6.51
CA ALA A 42 20.89 4.39 -7.14
C ALA A 42 21.29 2.94 -6.85
N ASN A 43 21.02 2.46 -5.63
CA ASN A 43 21.34 1.11 -5.17
C ASN A 43 20.13 0.16 -5.20
N TRP A 44 19.09 0.47 -5.99
CA TRP A 44 17.91 -0.39 -6.08
C TRP A 44 18.24 -1.71 -6.78
N GLY A 45 17.92 -2.83 -6.11
CA GLY A 45 18.19 -4.20 -6.57
C GLY A 45 17.32 -4.71 -7.72
N GLY A 46 16.38 -3.91 -8.23
CA GLY A 46 15.61 -4.23 -9.43
C GLY A 46 14.43 -5.19 -9.24
N LEU A 47 14.04 -5.53 -8.01
CA LEU A 47 12.86 -6.37 -7.77
C LEU A 47 11.58 -5.54 -7.89
N VAL A 48 10.71 -5.91 -8.83
CA VAL A 48 9.41 -5.29 -9.11
C VAL A 48 8.30 -6.25 -8.71
N ILE A 49 7.29 -5.74 -8.01
CA ILE A 49 6.20 -6.52 -7.43
C ILE A 49 4.88 -5.85 -7.78
N GLY A 50 3.92 -6.57 -8.34
CA GLY A 50 2.63 -5.98 -8.71
C GLY A 50 1.63 -7.01 -9.19
N SER A 51 0.44 -6.56 -9.59
CA SER A 51 -0.46 -7.46 -10.32
C SER A 51 0.14 -7.78 -11.70
N GLU A 52 -0.36 -8.84 -12.34
CA GLU A 52 0.06 -9.22 -13.70
C GLU A 52 -0.08 -8.05 -14.68
N ARG A 53 -1.18 -7.31 -14.57
CA ARG A 53 -1.44 -6.13 -15.39
C ARG A 53 -0.45 -5.01 -15.09
N ASP A 54 -0.26 -4.66 -13.82
CA ASP A 54 0.60 -3.53 -13.47
C ASP A 54 2.06 -3.77 -13.88
N VAL A 55 2.51 -5.03 -13.77
CA VAL A 55 3.83 -5.45 -14.25
C VAL A 55 3.92 -5.32 -15.78
N CYS A 56 2.90 -5.77 -16.51
CA CYS A 56 2.83 -5.64 -17.96
C CYS A 56 2.80 -4.15 -18.40
N ASP A 57 1.99 -3.33 -17.75
CA ASP A 57 1.88 -1.89 -18.01
C ASP A 57 3.21 -1.19 -17.72
N LEU A 58 3.92 -1.58 -16.66
CA LEU A 58 5.26 -1.05 -16.36
C LEU A 58 6.28 -1.45 -17.43
N GLN A 59 6.27 -2.71 -17.88
CA GLN A 59 7.17 -3.19 -18.92
C GLN A 59 6.94 -2.52 -20.28
N THR A 60 5.70 -2.17 -20.59
CA THR A 60 5.33 -1.51 -21.85
C THR A 60 5.51 0.01 -21.82
N THR A 61 5.35 0.62 -20.64
CA THR A 61 5.46 2.09 -20.48
C THR A 61 6.92 2.56 -20.39
N PHE A 62 7.79 1.79 -19.74
CA PHE A 62 9.18 2.17 -19.52
C PHE A 62 10.12 1.52 -20.55
N PRO A 63 11.21 2.21 -20.94
CA PRO A 63 12.15 1.67 -21.92
C PRO A 63 12.87 0.42 -21.39
N ASP A 64 13.35 -0.43 -22.30
CA ASP A 64 14.11 -1.64 -21.97
C ASP A 64 15.29 -1.40 -21.03
N SER A 65 15.94 -0.23 -21.13
CA SER A 65 17.04 0.13 -20.23
C SER A 65 16.64 0.16 -18.75
N TYR A 66 15.37 0.42 -18.47
CA TYR A 66 14.79 0.38 -17.12
C TYR A 66 14.38 -1.05 -16.74
N THR A 67 13.71 -1.77 -17.64
CA THR A 67 12.99 -3.02 -17.35
C THR A 67 13.86 -4.28 -17.48
N LYS A 68 14.93 -4.24 -18.30
CA LYS A 68 15.75 -5.41 -18.68
C LYS A 68 16.50 -6.06 -17.52
N ASN A 69 16.92 -5.26 -16.54
CA ASN A 69 17.66 -5.75 -15.37
C ASN A 69 16.76 -5.96 -14.14
N CYS A 70 15.44 -5.90 -14.31
CA CYS A 70 14.50 -6.10 -13.23
C CYS A 70 14.07 -7.58 -13.13
N SER A 71 13.87 -8.03 -11.90
CA SER A 71 13.15 -9.27 -11.60
C SER A 71 11.70 -8.94 -11.27
N TYR A 72 10.76 -9.81 -11.66
CA TYR A 72 9.33 -9.54 -11.53
C TYR A 72 8.67 -10.60 -10.65
N CYS A 73 7.91 -10.14 -9.66
CA CYS A 73 7.07 -10.95 -8.80
C CYS A 73 5.61 -10.56 -9.03
N VAL A 74 4.87 -11.43 -9.71
CA VAL A 74 3.44 -11.22 -9.95
C VAL A 74 2.65 -11.72 -8.75
N VAL A 75 1.87 -10.84 -8.14
CA VAL A 75 0.99 -11.14 -7.01
C VAL A 75 -0.41 -11.41 -7.55
N ARG A 76 -0.95 -12.59 -7.23
CA ARG A 76 -2.30 -12.96 -7.62
C ARG A 76 -3.35 -12.41 -6.64
N PRO A 77 -4.55 -12.03 -7.12
CA PRO A 77 -5.61 -11.56 -6.25
C PRO A 77 -5.96 -12.58 -5.16
N ASN A 78 -6.09 -12.12 -3.91
CA ASN A 78 -6.45 -12.92 -2.74
C ASN A 78 -5.50 -14.09 -2.42
N GLU A 79 -4.31 -14.13 -3.02
CA GLU A 79 -3.29 -15.15 -2.76
C GLU A 79 -2.10 -14.53 -2.01
N PRO A 80 -1.72 -15.04 -0.82
CA PRO A 80 -0.54 -14.55 -0.11
C PRO A 80 0.72 -14.94 -0.89
N THR A 81 1.56 -13.95 -1.16
CA THR A 81 2.85 -14.10 -1.84
C THR A 81 3.96 -13.71 -0.88
N LYS A 82 4.89 -14.63 -0.63
CA LYS A 82 6.09 -14.34 0.18
C LYS A 82 7.14 -13.66 -0.66
N ILE A 83 7.69 -12.58 -0.13
CA ILE A 83 8.74 -11.77 -0.74
C ILE A 83 9.90 -11.77 0.24
N GLU A 84 11.04 -12.27 -0.22
CA GLU A 84 12.29 -12.23 0.54
C GLU A 84 13.13 -11.07 0.02
N TYR A 85 13.56 -10.20 0.92
CA TYR A 85 14.44 -9.08 0.61
C TYR A 85 15.39 -8.82 1.79
N GLY A 86 16.69 -8.90 1.52
CA GLY A 86 17.71 -8.84 2.57
C GLY A 86 17.52 -9.98 3.58
N ASN A 87 17.42 -9.64 4.86
CA ASN A 87 17.16 -10.59 5.95
C ASN A 87 15.68 -10.60 6.41
N SER A 88 14.80 -9.98 5.62
CA SER A 88 13.38 -9.83 5.94
C SER A 88 12.51 -10.64 5.00
N THR A 89 11.41 -11.15 5.53
CA THR A 89 10.35 -11.78 4.75
C THR A 89 9.06 -11.01 4.95
N ILE A 90 8.45 -10.59 3.84
CA ILE A 90 7.17 -9.92 3.82
C ILE A 90 6.18 -10.82 3.09
N THR A 91 5.00 -11.03 3.66
CA THR A 91 3.87 -11.64 2.98
C THR A 91 2.97 -10.53 2.44
N LEU A 92 2.75 -10.51 1.14
CA LEU A 92 1.94 -9.53 0.45
C LEU A 92 0.73 -10.22 -0.20
N MET A 93 -0.43 -9.57 -0.16
CA MET A 93 -1.63 -10.05 -0.84
C MET A 93 -2.29 -8.88 -1.57
N LEU A 94 -2.61 -9.10 -2.84
CA LEU A 94 -3.39 -8.16 -3.62
C LEU A 94 -4.87 -8.31 -3.27
N LEU A 95 -5.50 -7.22 -2.82
CA LEU A 95 -6.93 -7.14 -2.55
C LEU A 95 -7.61 -6.46 -3.75
N PRO A 96 -8.40 -7.20 -4.54
CA PRO A 96 -8.99 -6.67 -5.77
C PRO A 96 -10.14 -5.73 -5.43
N ALA A 97 -9.82 -4.45 -5.26
CA ALA A 97 -10.80 -3.42 -4.96
C ALA A 97 -11.31 -2.76 -6.26
N SER A 98 -12.55 -2.30 -6.26
CA SER A 98 -13.12 -1.64 -7.44
C SER A 98 -12.58 -0.22 -7.57
N ALA A 99 -12.12 0.11 -8.77
CA ALA A 99 -11.83 1.48 -9.15
C ALA A 99 -13.09 2.35 -9.09
N ARG A 100 -12.91 3.66 -8.96
CA ARG A 100 -13.98 4.63 -9.22
C ARG A 100 -14.39 4.53 -10.71
N ALA A 101 -15.61 4.96 -11.03
CA ALA A 101 -16.28 4.72 -12.31
C ALA A 101 -15.39 4.96 -13.55
N PRO A 102 -15.62 4.22 -14.66
CA PRO A 102 -14.85 4.38 -15.89
C PRO A 102 -15.03 5.80 -16.44
N GLY A 103 -13.98 6.61 -16.39
CA GLY A 103 -13.96 7.98 -16.93
C GLY A 103 -13.18 8.99 -16.09
N GLU A 104 -13.03 8.78 -14.77
CA GLU A 104 -12.38 9.74 -13.88
C GLU A 104 -10.95 9.34 -13.44
N SER A 105 -10.63 8.06 -13.49
CA SER A 105 -9.23 7.62 -13.49
C SER A 105 -9.11 6.36 -14.35
N LEU A 106 -8.19 6.37 -15.31
CA LEU A 106 -7.73 5.13 -15.99
C LEU A 106 -6.98 4.19 -15.04
N ARG A 107 -6.91 4.52 -13.75
CA ARG A 107 -6.09 3.86 -12.75
C ARG A 107 -6.98 3.11 -11.80
N ARG A 108 -6.73 1.80 -11.69
CA ARG A 108 -7.54 0.96 -10.81
C ARG A 108 -7.03 1.12 -9.40
N ALA A 109 -7.95 1.38 -8.48
CA ALA A 109 -7.68 1.33 -7.06
C ALA A 109 -7.05 -0.02 -6.72
N THR A 110 -5.80 0.02 -6.27
CA THR A 110 -5.07 -1.19 -5.90
C THR A 110 -4.82 -1.16 -4.41
N THR A 111 -5.30 -2.18 -3.73
CA THR A 111 -5.13 -2.32 -2.29
C THR A 111 -4.27 -3.54 -2.03
N TYR A 112 -3.27 -3.41 -1.16
CA TYR A 112 -2.42 -4.50 -0.74
C TYR A 112 -2.52 -4.70 0.77
N TYR A 113 -2.60 -5.96 1.20
CA TYR A 113 -2.36 -6.37 2.57
C TYR A 113 -0.92 -6.86 2.71
N LEU A 114 -0.24 -6.46 3.79
CA LEU A 114 1.16 -6.75 4.05
C LEU A 114 1.36 -7.21 5.50
N GLU A 115 2.12 -8.28 5.69
CA GLU A 115 2.50 -8.80 7.01
C GLU A 115 3.98 -9.19 7.04
N ASN A 116 4.71 -8.74 8.04
CA ASN A 116 6.17 -9.00 8.20
C ASN A 116 6.50 -9.78 9.50
N GLY A 117 5.50 -10.35 10.16
CA GLY A 117 5.62 -11.03 11.46
C GLY A 117 5.51 -10.11 12.68
N TYR A 118 5.65 -8.79 12.51
CA TYR A 118 5.55 -7.79 13.59
C TYR A 118 4.38 -6.83 13.40
N THR A 119 4.07 -6.48 12.15
CA THR A 119 3.07 -5.48 11.79
C THR A 119 2.19 -6.01 10.67
N ARG A 120 0.89 -5.75 10.78
CA ARG A 120 -0.11 -5.97 9.73
C ARG A 120 -0.50 -4.62 9.15
N SER A 121 -0.21 -4.44 7.87
CA SER A 121 -0.39 -3.17 7.19
C SER A 121 -1.32 -3.32 6.00
N ILE A 122 -2.04 -2.25 5.68
CA ILE A 122 -2.76 -2.12 4.40
C ILE A 122 -2.19 -0.92 3.66
N ILE A 123 -1.93 -1.07 2.36
CA ILE A 123 -1.56 0.00 1.46
C ILE A 123 -2.73 0.22 0.50
N VAL A 124 -3.26 1.43 0.49
CA VAL A 124 -4.35 1.87 -0.39
C VAL A 124 -3.78 2.89 -1.36
N ASP A 125 -3.67 2.50 -2.64
CA ASP A 125 -3.22 3.39 -3.70
C ASP A 125 -4.29 4.45 -4.03
N GLU A 126 -5.55 4.03 -4.14
CA GLU A 126 -6.72 4.89 -4.27
C GLU A 126 -7.84 4.30 -3.43
N VAL A 127 -8.62 5.13 -2.74
CA VAL A 127 -9.74 4.64 -1.93
C VAL A 127 -10.76 3.99 -2.88
N PRO A 128 -11.09 2.71 -2.68
CA PRO A 128 -11.97 2.00 -3.59
C PRO A 128 -13.41 2.48 -3.44
N ALA A 129 -14.13 2.49 -4.56
CA ALA A 129 -15.55 2.87 -4.60
C ALA A 129 -16.46 1.83 -3.94
N THR A 130 -16.01 0.57 -3.85
CA THR A 130 -16.76 -0.51 -3.21
C THR A 130 -15.85 -1.34 -2.32
N LEU A 131 -16.43 -1.82 -1.22
CA LEU A 131 -15.75 -2.66 -0.22
C LEU A 131 -16.15 -4.14 -0.33
N ASP A 132 -16.72 -4.52 -1.47
CA ASP A 132 -17.14 -5.88 -1.79
C ASP A 132 -15.97 -6.87 -1.94
N PHE A 133 -14.73 -6.37 -1.97
CA PHE A 133 -13.53 -7.20 -1.92
C PHE A 133 -13.35 -7.88 -0.55
N ILE A 134 -13.75 -7.23 0.55
CA ILE A 134 -13.57 -7.75 1.91
C ILE A 134 -14.18 -9.15 2.08
N PRO A 135 -15.46 -9.41 1.75
CA PRO A 135 -16.03 -10.76 1.87
C PRO A 135 -15.40 -11.78 0.91
N LYS A 136 -14.72 -11.33 -0.15
CA LYS A 136 -14.11 -12.19 -1.19
C LYS A 136 -12.65 -12.54 -0.90
N THR A 137 -12.03 -11.93 0.10
CA THR A 137 -10.64 -12.21 0.46
C THR A 137 -10.49 -13.58 1.13
N ASN A 138 -9.26 -14.07 1.21
CA ASN A 138 -8.99 -15.33 1.88
C ASN A 138 -9.08 -15.22 3.42
N ALA A 139 -9.03 -16.39 4.07
CA ALA A 139 -9.12 -16.51 5.53
C ALA A 139 -7.97 -15.82 6.30
N SER A 140 -6.80 -15.65 5.68
CA SER A 140 -5.67 -14.95 6.35
C SER A 140 -5.95 -13.45 6.48
N PHE A 141 -6.55 -12.82 5.47
CA PHE A 141 -6.94 -11.42 5.59
C PHE A 141 -8.10 -11.23 6.58
N HIS A 142 -9.10 -12.11 6.58
CA HIS A 142 -10.17 -12.07 7.59
C HIS A 142 -9.63 -12.22 9.01
N ARG A 143 -8.62 -13.07 9.20
CA ARG A 143 -7.93 -13.21 10.48
C ARG A 143 -7.20 -11.93 10.86
N ALA A 144 -6.52 -11.28 9.90
CA ALA A 144 -5.86 -10.00 10.12
C ALA A 144 -6.85 -8.90 10.51
N LEU A 145 -8.04 -8.83 9.89
CA LEU A 145 -9.09 -7.89 10.29
C LEU A 145 -9.56 -8.15 11.73
N ARG A 146 -9.80 -9.41 12.10
CA ARG A 146 -10.20 -9.78 13.45
C ARG A 146 -9.13 -9.45 14.49
N ASP A 147 -7.88 -9.74 14.16
CA ASP A 147 -6.76 -9.57 15.09
C ASP A 147 -6.22 -8.11 15.07
N GLY A 148 -6.76 -7.25 14.21
CA GLY A 148 -6.49 -5.82 14.08
C GLY A 148 -5.43 -5.48 13.03
N ILE A 149 -5.67 -4.41 12.26
CA ILE A 149 -4.69 -3.81 11.35
C ILE A 149 -3.90 -2.73 12.10
N ASP A 150 -2.58 -2.84 12.09
CA ASP A 150 -1.71 -1.96 12.86
C ASP A 150 -1.52 -0.62 12.14
N VAL A 151 -1.32 -0.64 10.82
CA VAL A 151 -1.05 0.57 10.03
C VAL A 151 -1.78 0.54 8.70
N MET A 152 -2.33 1.68 8.29
CA MET A 152 -2.87 1.88 6.95
C MET A 152 -2.12 3.03 6.25
N TYR A 153 -1.61 2.78 5.05
CA TYR A 153 -0.96 3.77 4.21
C TYR A 153 -1.89 4.17 3.08
N ILE A 154 -2.08 5.47 2.84
CA ILE A 154 -2.99 5.99 1.81
C ILE A 154 -2.21 6.88 0.83
N ASP A 155 -2.28 6.58 -0.47
CA ASP A 155 -1.73 7.39 -1.57
C ASP A 155 -2.82 8.02 -2.46
N ASP A 156 -4.00 8.31 -1.90
CA ASP A 156 -5.12 8.90 -2.64
C ASP A 156 -5.06 10.45 -2.64
N PRO A 157 -4.74 11.11 -3.77
CA PRO A 157 -4.64 12.56 -3.85
C PRO A 157 -6.00 13.28 -3.78
N VAL A 158 -7.11 12.57 -3.96
CA VAL A 158 -8.48 13.13 -3.97
C VAL A 158 -9.31 12.62 -2.80
N LEU A 159 -8.65 12.21 -1.71
CA LEU A 159 -9.26 11.67 -0.48
C LEU A 159 -10.45 12.52 0.03
N ASP A 160 -10.32 13.84 0.01
CA ASP A 160 -11.36 14.76 0.49
C ASP A 160 -12.61 14.81 -0.39
N CYS A 161 -12.55 14.34 -1.63
CA CYS A 161 -13.71 14.26 -2.53
C CYS A 161 -14.60 13.05 -2.23
N TYR A 162 -14.07 12.01 -1.55
CA TYR A 162 -14.74 10.73 -1.33
C TYR A 162 -14.72 10.34 0.14
N LYS A 163 -15.14 11.30 0.98
CA LYS A 163 -15.13 11.12 2.44
C LYS A 163 -15.97 9.93 2.86
N GLU A 164 -17.16 9.73 2.29
CA GLU A 164 -18.06 8.64 2.66
C GLU A 164 -17.44 7.26 2.42
N ASP A 165 -16.84 7.04 1.24
CA ASP A 165 -16.13 5.79 0.91
C ASP A 165 -14.96 5.57 1.87
N THR A 166 -14.22 6.65 2.17
CA THR A 166 -13.11 6.62 3.13
C THR A 166 -13.61 6.29 4.54
N TYR A 167 -14.69 6.91 5.01
CA TYR A 167 -15.32 6.62 6.30
C TYR A 167 -15.74 5.15 6.38
N ALA A 168 -16.38 4.62 5.34
CA ALA A 168 -16.79 3.23 5.28
C ALA A 168 -15.58 2.28 5.35
N LEU A 169 -14.52 2.57 4.58
CA LEU A 169 -13.28 1.79 4.62
C LEU A 169 -12.67 1.81 6.03
N MET A 170 -12.58 2.98 6.64
CA MET A 170 -12.05 3.17 7.99
C MET A 170 -12.87 2.42 9.06
N GLN A 171 -14.19 2.41 8.93
CA GLN A 171 -15.11 1.68 9.80
C GLN A 171 -15.11 0.16 9.58
N LEU A 172 -14.54 -0.35 8.49
CA LEU A 172 -14.43 -1.80 8.29
C LEU A 172 -13.03 -2.32 8.65
N ILE A 173 -12.01 -1.52 8.36
CA ILE A 173 -10.61 -1.89 8.60
C ILE A 173 -10.18 -1.60 10.05
N HIS A 174 -10.67 -0.50 10.63
CA HIS A 174 -10.30 -0.03 11.97
C HIS A 174 -8.78 -0.05 12.26
N PRO A 175 -7.94 0.62 11.44
CA PRO A 175 -6.51 0.61 11.67
C PRO A 175 -6.14 1.40 12.93
N LYS A 176 -5.07 0.99 13.63
CA LYS A 176 -4.54 1.71 14.80
C LYS A 176 -3.89 3.04 14.41
N HIS A 177 -3.20 3.05 13.26
CA HIS A 177 -2.52 4.23 12.72
C HIS A 177 -2.79 4.37 11.22
N ILE A 178 -2.81 5.61 10.73
CA ILE A 178 -2.89 5.91 9.31
C ILE A 178 -1.78 6.90 8.95
N TYR A 179 -1.15 6.70 7.80
CA TYR A 179 -0.16 7.63 7.23
C TYR A 179 -0.46 7.90 5.76
N GLY A 180 -0.28 9.16 5.33
CA GLY A 180 -0.27 9.51 3.92
C GLY A 180 1.08 9.13 3.32
N VAL A 181 1.09 8.52 2.12
CA VAL A 181 2.36 8.18 1.45
C VAL A 181 2.99 9.42 0.81
N ARG A 182 2.16 10.31 0.24
CA ARG A 182 2.57 11.62 -0.30
C ARG A 182 2.12 12.81 0.53
N GLN A 183 1.15 12.60 1.41
CA GLN A 183 0.54 13.67 2.19
C GLN A 183 1.20 13.69 3.57
N ASP A 184 2.04 14.70 3.80
CA ASP A 184 2.73 14.88 5.09
C ASP A 184 1.73 14.99 6.26
N ASN A 185 0.56 15.60 6.00
CA ASN A 185 -0.52 15.73 6.98
C ASN A 185 -1.83 15.20 6.39
N LEU A 186 -2.36 14.14 6.98
CA LEU A 186 -3.71 13.68 6.70
C LEU A 186 -4.74 14.59 7.39
N PRO A 187 -5.96 14.73 6.82
CA PRO A 187 -7.01 15.50 7.44
C PRO A 187 -7.33 15.01 8.86
N LYS A 188 -7.54 15.93 9.80
CA LYS A 188 -7.85 15.59 11.20
C LYS A 188 -9.05 14.64 11.33
N TRP A 189 -10.10 14.85 10.53
CA TRP A 189 -11.29 14.00 10.54
C TRP A 189 -10.97 12.52 10.26
N LEU A 190 -9.95 12.24 9.45
CA LEU A 190 -9.51 10.89 9.14
C LEU A 190 -8.66 10.32 10.28
N LEU A 191 -7.78 11.14 10.85
CA LEU A 191 -6.96 10.74 12.00
C LEU A 191 -7.82 10.42 13.23
N ASP A 192 -8.89 11.17 13.45
CA ASP A 192 -9.86 10.96 14.53
C ASP A 192 -10.66 9.63 14.38
N LEU A 193 -10.62 8.99 13.21
CA LEU A 193 -11.19 7.65 12.97
C LEU A 193 -10.25 6.50 13.34
N CYS A 194 -8.95 6.77 13.51
CA CYS A 194 -8.03 5.76 14.05
C CYS A 194 -8.51 5.38 15.45
N VAL A 195 -8.46 4.10 15.78
CA VAL A 195 -8.79 3.68 17.14
C VAL A 195 -7.71 4.17 18.09
N ARG A 196 -8.01 5.23 18.86
CA ARG A 196 -7.46 5.44 20.20
C ARG A 196 -8.59 5.39 21.21
N ARG A 197 -8.81 4.19 21.73
CA ARG A 197 -8.95 3.94 23.17
C ARG A 197 -8.57 2.49 23.33
N ASP A 198 -7.49 2.23 24.07
CA ASP A 198 -7.47 1.02 24.86
C ASP A 198 -8.84 0.97 25.56
N LEU A 199 -9.70 0.05 25.15
CA LEU A 199 -10.93 -0.26 25.89
C LEU A 199 -10.60 -0.77 27.31
N TYR A 200 -9.31 -0.99 27.58
CA TYR A 200 -8.69 -1.23 28.87
C TYR A 200 -7.79 -0.07 29.32
N ALA A 201 -8.20 1.18 29.12
CA ALA A 201 -7.82 2.19 30.12
C ALA A 201 -8.42 1.68 31.43
N SER A 202 -7.61 0.95 32.19
CA SER A 202 -7.91 0.53 33.54
C SER A 202 -8.46 1.76 34.26
N HIS A 203 -9.69 1.63 34.73
CA HIS A 203 -10.16 2.42 35.84
C HIS A 203 -9.21 2.13 37.01
N GLU A 204 -8.11 2.88 37.08
CA GLU A 204 -7.32 2.97 38.29
C GLU A 204 -8.08 3.87 39.27
N CYS A 205 -8.19 3.34 40.48
CA CYS A 205 -9.01 3.79 41.61
C CYS A 205 -8.58 5.15 42.17
#